data_AF-A0A7X7QFD8-F1
#
_entry.id   AF-A0A7X7QFD8-F1
#
_cell.length_a   1.000
_cell.length_b   1.000
_cell.length_c   1.000
_cell.angle_alpha   90.00
_cell.angle_beta   90.00
_cell.angle_gamma   90.00
#
_symmetry.space_group_name_H-M   'P 1'
#
loop_
_entity.id
_entity.type
_entity.pdbx_description
1 polymer ?
#
loop_
_entity_poly.entity_id
_entity_poly.type
_entity_poly.pdbx_seq_one_letter_code
_entity_poly.pdbx_strand_id
1 'polypeptide(L)'
;ERISGFVARASKALSDDGGPVADHPLPAAFSAAMDDDLNLAEALVVVHETLRAGNTALAEGDSRSLRAALLDLRAMLDVLGLDPTTWATEVDDRYADALDGLVQAELTARADARAAKDFATADAIRDRLAAAGIVVEDGATGARWSLEA
;
A
#
# COMPACT_ATOMS: atom_id res chain seq x y z
N GLU A 1 -8.45 -3.59 -2.46
CA GLU A 1 -7.38 -3.67 -1.44
C GLU A 1 -5.97 -3.47 -1.99
N ARG A 2 -5.48 -4.29 -2.95
CA ARG A 2 -4.09 -4.14 -3.47
C ARG A 2 -3.80 -2.80 -4.16
N ILE A 3 -4.75 -2.30 -4.95
CA ILE A 3 -4.63 -1.02 -5.68
C ILE A 3 -4.71 0.17 -4.70
N SER A 4 -5.73 0.20 -3.84
CA SER A 4 -5.89 1.24 -2.81
C SER A 4 -4.69 1.29 -1.85
N GLY A 5 -4.19 0.13 -1.41
CA GLY A 5 -3.00 0.04 -0.58
C GLY A 5 -1.70 0.45 -1.28
N PHE A 6 -1.61 0.34 -2.62
CA PHE A 6 -0.51 0.93 -3.37
C PHE A 6 -0.63 2.46 -3.43
N VAL A 7 -1.81 2.99 -3.79
CA VAL A 7 -2.06 4.44 -3.87
C VAL A 7 -1.71 5.10 -2.53
N ALA A 8 -2.22 4.60 -1.40
CA ALA A 8 -1.92 5.15 -0.07
C ALA A 8 -0.42 5.17 0.25
N ARG A 9 0.31 4.06 -0.01
CA ARG A 9 1.76 3.98 0.24
C ARG A 9 2.56 4.90 -0.68
N ALA A 10 2.19 4.98 -1.96
CA ALA A 10 2.84 5.83 -2.94
C ALA A 10 2.62 7.32 -2.61
N SER A 11 1.39 7.70 -2.26
CA SER A 11 1.07 9.08 -1.86
C SER A 11 1.79 9.48 -0.58
N LYS A 12 1.88 8.59 0.42
CA LYS A 12 2.68 8.80 1.63
C LYS A 12 4.16 9.00 1.32
N ALA A 13 4.73 8.17 0.44
CA ALA A 13 6.14 8.28 0.04
C ALA A 13 6.43 9.58 -0.75
N LEU A 14 5.46 10.08 -1.52
CA LEU A 14 5.58 11.30 -2.32
C LEU A 14 5.14 12.58 -1.58
N SER A 15 4.59 12.44 -0.37
CA SER A 15 3.98 13.52 0.43
C SER A 15 2.87 14.31 -0.30
N ASP A 16 2.18 13.66 -1.23
CA ASP A 16 1.14 14.22 -2.10
C ASP A 16 0.43 13.07 -2.84
N ASP A 17 -0.77 13.28 -3.35
CA ASP A 17 -1.54 12.24 -4.03
C ASP A 17 -1.03 11.91 -5.46
N GLY A 18 -0.07 12.68 -5.96
CA GLY A 18 0.49 12.54 -7.30
C GLY A 18 0.14 13.71 -8.21
N GLY A 19 -0.86 14.53 -7.84
CA GLY A 19 -1.38 15.64 -8.62
C GLY A 19 -2.73 15.33 -9.29
N PRO A 20 -3.35 16.32 -9.95
CA PRO A 20 -4.64 16.18 -10.60
C PRO A 20 -4.57 15.21 -11.79
N VAL A 21 -5.57 14.32 -11.86
CA VAL A 21 -5.67 13.25 -12.86
C VAL A 21 -6.35 13.72 -14.15
N ALA A 22 -7.22 14.73 -14.06
CA ALA A 22 -8.12 15.16 -15.15
C ALA A 22 -7.42 15.52 -16.47
N ASP A 23 -6.16 15.99 -16.40
CA ASP A 23 -5.37 16.41 -17.57
C ASP A 23 -4.19 15.46 -17.86
N HIS A 24 -4.08 14.33 -17.15
CA HIS A 24 -2.97 13.40 -17.31
C HIS A 24 -3.21 12.47 -18.51
N PRO A 25 -2.28 12.37 -19.49
CA PRO A 25 -2.45 11.47 -20.62
C PRO A 25 -2.53 10.00 -20.18
N LEU A 26 -3.45 9.27 -20.78
CA LEU A 26 -3.56 7.83 -20.58
C LEU A 26 -2.40 7.07 -21.25
N PRO A 27 -1.93 5.97 -20.66
CA PRO A 27 -1.00 5.07 -21.33
C PRO A 27 -1.55 4.60 -22.68
N ALA A 28 -0.74 4.67 -23.74
CA ALA A 28 -1.18 4.37 -25.10
C ALA A 28 -1.77 2.94 -25.24
N ALA A 29 -1.21 1.96 -24.52
CA ALA A 29 -1.72 0.59 -24.52
C ALA A 29 -3.11 0.48 -23.88
N PHE A 30 -3.39 1.27 -22.83
CA PHE A 30 -4.71 1.32 -22.21
C PHE A 30 -5.73 1.97 -23.14
N SER A 31 -5.38 3.11 -23.77
CA SER A 31 -6.25 3.76 -24.74
C SER A 31 -6.58 2.86 -25.92
N ALA A 32 -5.58 2.15 -26.47
CA ALA A 32 -5.78 1.21 -27.56
C ALA A 32 -6.74 0.07 -27.17
N ALA A 33 -6.61 -0.48 -25.97
CA ALA A 33 -7.52 -1.51 -25.46
C ALA A 33 -8.95 -0.98 -25.28
N MET A 34 -9.10 0.25 -24.78
CA MET A 34 -10.42 0.86 -24.59
C MET A 34 -11.09 1.27 -25.91
N ASP A 35 -10.29 1.70 -26.89
CA ASP A 35 -10.76 2.03 -28.25
C ASP A 35 -11.16 0.77 -29.04
N ASP A 36 -10.62 -0.40 -28.68
CA ASP A 36 -11.01 -1.71 -29.21
C ASP A 36 -12.20 -2.30 -28.44
N ASP A 37 -13.41 -1.83 -28.77
CA ASP A 37 -14.68 -2.33 -28.22
C ASP A 37 -14.72 -2.40 -26.68
N LEU A 38 -14.09 -1.43 -26.00
CA LEU A 38 -13.97 -1.39 -24.54
C LEU A 38 -13.41 -2.70 -23.97
N ASN A 39 -12.33 -3.22 -24.56
CA ASN A 39 -11.69 -4.46 -24.14
C ASN A 39 -11.05 -4.33 -22.73
N LEU A 40 -11.89 -4.53 -21.71
CA LEU A 40 -11.51 -4.44 -20.30
C LEU A 40 -10.45 -5.47 -19.91
N ALA A 41 -10.42 -6.63 -20.56
CA ALA A 41 -9.44 -7.66 -20.24
C ALA A 41 -8.02 -7.17 -20.53
N GLU A 42 -7.80 -6.56 -21.70
CA GLU A 42 -6.51 -6.00 -22.07
C GLU A 42 -6.20 -4.70 -21.30
N ALA A 43 -7.19 -3.84 -21.09
CA ALA A 43 -7.03 -2.65 -20.27
C ALA A 43 -6.56 -2.99 -18.83
N LEU A 44 -7.12 -4.04 -18.22
CA LEU A 44 -6.72 -4.51 -16.89
C LEU A 44 -5.30 -5.10 -16.85
N VAL A 45 -4.79 -5.65 -17.96
CA VAL A 45 -3.39 -6.06 -18.06
C VAL A 45 -2.48 -4.85 -17.88
N VAL A 46 -2.76 -3.75 -18.59
CA VAL A 46 -1.99 -2.51 -18.47
C VAL A 46 -2.04 -1.94 -17.05
N VAL A 47 -3.23 -1.93 -16.43
CA VAL A 47 -3.40 -1.52 -15.02
C VAL A 47 -2.51 -2.34 -14.08
N HIS A 48 -2.48 -3.66 -14.24
CA HIS A 48 -1.67 -4.54 -13.40
C HIS A 48 -0.17 -4.39 -13.64
N GLU A 49 0.26 -4.13 -14.87
CA GLU A 49 1.65 -3.85 -15.22
C GLU A 49 2.11 -2.53 -14.59
N THR A 50 1.31 -1.47 -14.71
CA THR A 50 1.60 -0.16 -14.06
C THR A 50 1.66 -0.30 -12.54
N LEU A 51 0.76 -1.07 -11.93
CA LEU A 51 0.81 -1.36 -10.50
C LEU A 51 2.10 -2.09 -10.09
N ARG A 52 2.57 -3.05 -10.90
CA ARG A 52 3.84 -3.76 -10.62
C ARG A 52 5.02 -2.81 -10.73
N ALA A 53 5.11 -2.04 -11.80
CA ALA A 53 6.17 -1.05 -12.00
C ALA A 53 6.21 -0.02 -10.87
N GLY A 54 5.05 0.47 -10.42
CA GLY A 54 4.94 1.38 -9.29
C GLY A 54 5.43 0.76 -7.97
N ASN A 55 5.10 -0.51 -7.69
CA ASN A 55 5.62 -1.19 -6.50
C ASN A 55 7.14 -1.38 -6.54
N THR A 56 7.71 -1.66 -7.71
CA THR A 56 9.16 -1.73 -7.90
C THR A 56 9.80 -0.36 -7.63
N ALA A 57 9.29 0.72 -8.23
CA ALA A 57 9.80 2.07 -8.01
C ALA A 57 9.70 2.50 -6.53
N LEU A 58 8.61 2.13 -5.85
CA LEU A 58 8.45 2.36 -4.41
C LEU A 58 9.52 1.63 -3.59
N ALA A 59 9.82 0.37 -3.93
CA ALA A 59 10.84 -0.41 -3.25
C ALA A 59 12.26 0.12 -3.49
N GLU A 60 12.52 0.66 -4.69
CA GLU A 60 13.80 1.24 -5.09
C GLU A 60 13.99 2.69 -4.62
N GLY A 61 12.93 3.34 -4.12
CA GLY A 61 12.96 4.74 -3.73
C GLY A 61 13.05 5.72 -4.90
N ASP A 62 12.71 5.28 -6.11
CA ASP A 62 12.67 6.15 -7.30
C ASP A 62 11.37 6.97 -7.31
N SER A 63 11.42 8.14 -6.68
CA SER A 63 10.27 9.06 -6.60
C SER A 63 9.74 9.50 -7.98
N ARG A 64 10.59 9.56 -9.01
CA ARG A 64 10.16 10.01 -10.35
C ARG A 64 9.31 8.92 -11.00
N SER A 65 9.83 7.70 -11.04
CA SER A 65 9.11 6.56 -11.62
C SER A 65 7.87 6.22 -10.80
N LEU A 66 7.94 6.35 -9.47
CA LEU A 66 6.79 6.18 -8.58
C LEU A 66 5.67 7.17 -8.89
N ARG A 67 5.99 8.47 -9.07
CA ARG A 67 4.99 9.49 -9.38
C ARG A 67 4.35 9.25 -10.75
N ALA A 68 5.13 8.90 -11.76
CA ALA A 68 4.61 8.57 -13.08
C ALA A 68 3.64 7.38 -13.03
N ALA A 69 4.06 6.27 -12.38
CA ALA A 69 3.21 5.09 -12.25
C ALA A 69 1.94 5.35 -11.42
N LEU A 70 2.03 6.19 -10.38
CA LEU A 70 0.86 6.58 -9.58
C LEU A 70 -0.16 7.37 -10.41
N LEU A 71 0.29 8.35 -11.18
CA LEU A 71 -0.56 9.16 -12.06
C LEU A 71 -1.20 8.32 -13.17
N ASP A 72 -0.41 7.49 -13.85
CA ASP A 72 -0.91 6.59 -14.90
C ASP A 72 -1.99 5.65 -14.34
N LEU A 73 -1.73 5.06 -13.17
CA LEU A 73 -2.66 4.16 -12.52
C LEU A 73 -3.96 4.88 -12.14
N ARG A 74 -3.86 6.06 -11.52
CA ARG A 74 -5.03 6.85 -11.14
C ARG A 74 -5.84 7.28 -12.36
N ALA A 75 -5.20 7.70 -13.45
CA ALA A 75 -5.89 8.08 -14.69
C ALA A 75 -6.67 6.93 -15.32
N MET A 76 -6.07 5.73 -15.40
CA MET A 76 -6.78 4.55 -15.89
C MET A 76 -7.97 4.18 -14.99
N LEU A 77 -7.80 4.29 -13.67
CA LEU A 77 -8.88 3.99 -12.71
C LEU A 77 -9.98 5.05 -12.73
N ASP A 78 -9.66 6.32 -12.94
CA ASP A 78 -10.64 7.40 -13.07
C ASP A 78 -11.56 7.18 -14.27
N VAL A 79 -11.00 6.79 -15.43
CA VAL A 79 -11.78 6.39 -16.63
C VAL A 79 -12.76 5.25 -16.32
N LEU A 80 -12.37 4.31 -15.46
CA LEU A 80 -13.21 3.18 -15.04
C LEU A 80 -14.16 3.52 -13.88
N GLY A 81 -14.09 4.73 -13.32
CA GLY A 81 -14.86 5.13 -12.12
C GLY A 81 -14.40 4.44 -10.84
N LEU A 82 -13.13 4.04 -10.78
CA LEU A 82 -12.52 3.23 -9.72
C LEU A 82 -11.35 3.93 -8.99
N ASP A 83 -11.07 5.23 -9.27
CA ASP A 83 -9.99 5.94 -8.58
C ASP A 83 -10.22 5.94 -7.05
N PRO A 84 -9.34 5.28 -6.26
CA PRO A 84 -9.49 5.21 -4.81
C PRO A 84 -9.64 6.57 -4.13
N THR A 85 -9.14 7.65 -4.74
CA THR A 85 -9.23 9.00 -4.18
C THR A 85 -10.62 9.64 -4.31
N THR A 86 -11.49 9.13 -5.20
CA THR A 86 -12.84 9.67 -5.43
C THR A 86 -13.92 8.97 -4.61
N TRP A 87 -13.73 7.68 -4.29
CA TRP A 87 -14.65 6.87 -3.48
C TRP A 87 -14.05 6.38 -2.17
N ALA A 88 -12.84 6.81 -1.80
CA ALA A 88 -12.38 6.78 -0.42
C ALA A 88 -13.36 7.62 0.41
N THR A 89 -14.49 6.99 0.72
CA THR A 89 -15.19 7.16 1.98
C THR A 89 -14.07 7.20 3.00
N GLU A 90 -13.97 8.28 3.77
CA GLU A 90 -13.05 8.38 4.89
C GLU A 90 -13.20 7.09 5.70
N VAL A 91 -12.35 6.11 5.41
CA VAL A 91 -12.13 5.00 6.32
C VAL A 91 -11.56 5.73 7.50
N ASP A 92 -12.28 5.69 8.62
CA ASP A 92 -11.85 6.33 9.86
C ASP A 92 -10.58 5.60 10.31
N ASP A 93 -9.46 5.95 9.68
CA ASP A 93 -8.16 5.34 9.83
C ASP A 93 -7.59 5.66 11.21
N ARG A 94 -8.26 6.49 12.03
CA ARG A 94 -7.88 6.70 13.43
C ARG A 94 -7.81 5.38 14.20
N TYR A 95 -8.66 4.41 13.88
CA TYR A 95 -8.59 3.07 14.49
C TYR A 95 -7.36 2.30 13.98
N ALA A 96 -7.09 2.35 12.68
CA ALA A 96 -5.94 1.68 12.07
C ALA A 96 -4.60 2.29 12.51
N ASP A 97 -4.50 3.61 12.52
CA ASP A 97 -3.34 4.39 12.95
C ASP A 97 -3.07 4.21 14.46
N ALA A 98 -4.11 4.25 15.29
CA ALA A 98 -3.96 3.98 16.72
C ALA A 98 -3.49 2.55 16.97
N LEU A 99 -4.04 1.58 16.23
CA LEU A 99 -3.63 0.19 16.33
C LEU A 99 -2.18 0.00 15.85
N ASP A 100 -1.79 0.58 14.71
CA ASP A 100 -0.41 0.52 14.22
C ASP A 100 0.56 1.11 15.24
N GLY A 101 0.25 2.30 15.79
CA GLY A 101 1.08 2.91 16.83
C GLY A 101 1.26 2.03 18.07
N LEU A 102 0.19 1.38 18.53
CA LEU A 102 0.25 0.44 19.66
C LEU A 102 1.07 -0.81 19.32
N VAL A 103 0.88 -1.39 18.14
CA VAL A 103 1.59 -2.61 17.73
C VAL A 103 3.08 -2.31 17.53
N GLN A 104 3.44 -1.18 16.92
CA GLN A 104 4.85 -0.77 16.77
C GLN A 104 5.53 -0.59 18.13
N ALA A 105 4.83 -0.04 19.13
CA ALA A 105 5.36 0.08 20.49
C ALA A 105 5.64 -1.30 21.13
N GLU A 106 4.74 -2.26 20.99
CA GLU A 106 4.94 -3.64 21.47
C GLU A 106 6.08 -4.36 20.71
N LEU A 107 6.17 -4.17 19.39
CA LEU A 107 7.26 -4.72 18.58
C LEU A 107 8.63 -4.16 18.99
N THR A 108 8.69 -2.87 19.31
CA THR A 108 9.90 -2.22 19.83
C THR A 108 10.27 -2.79 21.19
N ALA A 109 9.31 -2.91 22.12
CA ALA A 109 9.54 -3.51 23.43
C ALA A 109 10.01 -4.97 23.34
N ARG A 110 9.47 -5.76 22.38
CA ARG A 110 9.93 -7.13 22.09
C ARG A 110 11.37 -7.14 21.58
N ALA A 111 11.75 -6.20 20.70
CA ALA A 111 13.12 -6.08 20.19
C ALA A 111 14.11 -5.71 21.30
N ASP A 112 13.74 -4.77 22.17
CA ASP A 112 14.55 -4.34 23.31
C ASP A 112 14.73 -5.47 24.33
N ALA A 113 13.66 -6.21 24.65
CA ALA A 113 13.73 -7.38 25.52
C ALA A 113 14.68 -8.45 24.97
N ARG A 114 14.64 -8.72 23.65
CA ARG A 114 15.59 -9.62 22.99
C ARG A 114 17.02 -9.12 23.05
N ALA A 115 17.25 -7.82 22.84
CA ALA A 115 18.58 -7.22 22.95
C ALA A 115 19.13 -7.32 24.38
N ALA A 116 18.27 -7.20 25.39
CA ALA A 116 18.58 -7.40 26.81
C ALA A 116 18.69 -8.89 27.22
N LYS A 117 18.46 -9.84 26.30
CA LYS A 117 18.37 -11.29 26.54
C LYS A 117 17.26 -11.70 27.51
N ASP A 118 16.24 -10.85 27.65
CA ASP A 118 15.00 -11.16 28.36
C ASP A 118 14.01 -11.86 27.40
N PHE A 119 14.25 -13.15 27.18
CA PHE A 119 13.42 -13.96 26.30
C PHE A 119 12.01 -14.18 26.85
N ALA A 120 11.84 -14.18 28.18
CA ALA A 120 10.55 -14.37 28.81
C ALA A 120 9.60 -13.19 28.50
N THR A 121 10.10 -11.95 28.61
CA THR A 121 9.32 -10.76 28.23
C THR A 121 9.04 -10.72 26.74
N ALA A 122 10.02 -11.07 25.90
CA ALA A 122 9.82 -11.10 24.44
C ALA A 122 8.75 -12.11 24.01
N ASP A 123 8.71 -13.29 24.63
CA ASP A 123 7.71 -14.32 24.36
C ASP A 123 6.32 -13.91 24.89
N ALA A 124 6.25 -13.30 26.08
CA ALA A 124 5.00 -12.77 26.62
C ALA A 124 4.36 -11.69 25.73
N ILE A 125 5.18 -10.83 25.09
CA ILE A 125 4.69 -9.83 24.13
C ILE A 125 4.18 -10.52 22.86
N ARG A 126 4.93 -11.49 22.32
CA ARG A 126 4.50 -12.26 21.13
C ARG A 126 3.15 -12.94 21.38
N ASP A 127 3.00 -13.59 22.53
CA ASP A 127 1.79 -14.34 22.86
C ASP A 127 0.60 -13.39 23.07
N ARG A 128 0.82 -12.19 23.62
CA ARG A 128 -0.22 -11.15 23.75
C ARG A 128 -0.69 -10.64 22.41
N LEU A 129 0.22 -10.38 21.47
CA LEU A 129 -0.12 -9.96 20.11
C LEU A 129 -0.91 -11.07 19.40
N ALA A 130 -0.45 -12.32 19.47
CA ALA A 130 -1.17 -13.45 18.90
C ALA A 130 -2.58 -13.62 19.50
N ALA A 131 -2.73 -13.48 20.83
CA ALA A 131 -4.03 -13.56 21.50
C ALA A 131 -4.99 -12.42 21.10
N ALA A 132 -4.47 -11.29 20.64
CA ALA A 132 -5.24 -10.19 20.08
C ALA A 132 -5.58 -10.38 18.58
N GLY A 133 -5.24 -11.52 17.99
CA GLY A 133 -5.41 -11.79 16.57
C GLY A 133 -4.41 -11.03 15.70
N ILE A 134 -3.25 -10.64 16.24
CA ILE A 134 -2.21 -9.90 15.51
C ILE A 134 -1.08 -10.87 15.14
N VAL A 135 -0.91 -11.08 13.84
CA VAL A 135 0.16 -11.88 13.26
C VAL A 135 1.33 -10.95 12.96
N VAL A 136 2.54 -11.34 13.39
CA VAL A 136 3.77 -10.56 13.16
C VAL A 136 4.71 -11.34 12.25
N GLU A 137 5.10 -10.70 11.15
CA GLU A 137 6.11 -11.16 10.21
C GLU A 137 7.40 -10.36 10.38
N ASP A 138 8.47 -11.00 10.84
CA ASP A 138 9.78 -10.37 10.94
C ASP A 138 10.41 -10.27 9.53
N GLY A 139 10.71 -9.06 9.05
CA GLY A 139 11.32 -8.80 7.73
C GLY A 139 12.65 -8.05 7.81
N ALA A 140 13.39 -8.01 6.70
CA ALA A 140 14.72 -7.37 6.63
C ALA A 140 14.69 -5.85 6.92
N THR A 141 13.56 -5.19 6.67
CA THR A 141 13.35 -3.76 6.91
C THR A 141 12.58 -3.47 8.19
N GLY A 142 12.34 -4.48 9.03
CA GLY A 142 11.53 -4.38 10.24
C GLY A 142 10.39 -5.41 10.27
N ALA A 143 9.72 -5.49 11.42
CA ALA A 143 8.55 -6.35 11.59
C ALA A 143 7.31 -5.70 10.97
N ARG A 144 6.56 -6.46 10.18
CA ARG A 144 5.22 -6.11 9.71
C ARG A 144 4.19 -6.91 10.49
N TRP A 145 2.98 -6.39 10.60
CA TRP A 145 1.89 -7.09 11.25
C TRP A 145 0.62 -7.05 10.41
N SER A 146 -0.24 -8.04 10.60
CA SER A 146 -1.57 -8.14 10.02
C SER A 146 -2.55 -8.71 11.03
N LEU A 147 -3.84 -8.50 10.83
CA LEU A 147 -4.87 -9.18 11.61
C LEU A 147 -5.11 -10.59 11.07
N GLU A 148 -5.32 -11.54 11.96
CA GLU A 148 -5.81 -12.88 11.62
C GLU A 148 -7.24 -12.77 11.07
N ALA A 149 -7.53 -13.53 10.01
CA ALA A 149 -8.78 -13.46 9.25
C ALA A 149 -9.94 -14.20 9.93
#